data_AF-A0AAW6DBI5-F1
#
_entry.id   AF-A0AAW6DBI5-F1
#
_cell.length_a   1.000
_cell.length_b   1.000
_cell.length_c   1.000
_cell.angle_alpha   90.00
_cell.angle_beta   90.00
_cell.angle_gamma   90.00
#
_symmetry.space_group_name_H-M   'P 1'
#
loop_
_entity.id
_entity.type
_entity.pdbx_description
1 polymer ?
#
loop_
_entity_poly.entity_id
_entity_poly.type
_entity_poly.pdbx_seq_one_letter_code
_entity_poly.pdbx_strand_id
1 'polypeptide(L)'
;MQPCNVFERLKYGKTLEEAVYLPIRNNGKRYEIEYGGKVYQNAAFLCREYNISKLLVYGQQRYKPEYSFIECFRLVKQLRDECGWPNTEVFAFIPRCKIQGKFYKRISDFASAVGMTRGQIDTYKSRHHHKNIIKALREMQKDRIPAYKTDYGLLPYSEARQKKYTSKQLENLEYIPDALPRYPMLQPFDFGQDSMDILLRYEELLQKQPQCKREWREL
;
A
#
# COMPACT_ATOMS: atom_id res chain seq x y z
N MET A 1 32.89 6.97 -18.12
CA MET A 1 31.96 6.89 -19.27
C MET A 1 31.69 5.42 -19.55
N GLN A 2 30.44 4.98 -19.65
CA GLN A 2 30.15 3.58 -19.99
C GLN A 2 30.35 3.34 -21.50
N PRO A 3 30.95 2.23 -21.93
CA PRO A 3 31.25 1.96 -23.35
C PRO A 3 30.02 2.04 -24.27
N CYS A 4 28.86 1.60 -23.78
CA CYS A 4 27.58 1.66 -24.49
C CYS A 4 27.21 3.07 -24.97
N ASN A 5 27.50 4.10 -24.15
CA ASN A 5 27.22 5.49 -24.51
C ASN A 5 28.15 6.01 -25.61
N VAL A 6 29.40 5.54 -25.65
CA VAL A 6 30.37 5.90 -26.70
C VAL A 6 29.93 5.29 -28.04
N PHE A 7 29.53 4.01 -28.03
CA PHE A 7 29.04 3.33 -29.24
C PHE A 7 27.76 3.95 -29.81
N GLU A 8 26.78 4.32 -28.96
CA GLU A 8 25.61 5.06 -29.44
C GLU A 8 26.00 6.39 -30.09
N ARG A 9 26.90 7.16 -29.45
CA ARG A 9 27.32 8.47 -29.97
C ARG A 9 28.02 8.37 -31.32
N LEU A 10 28.86 7.35 -31.51
CA LEU A 10 29.46 7.05 -32.81
C LEU A 10 28.40 6.71 -33.87
N LYS A 11 27.36 5.93 -33.51
CA LYS A 11 26.23 5.64 -34.42
C LYS A 11 25.44 6.89 -34.82
N TYR A 12 25.34 7.88 -33.94
CA TYR A 12 24.71 9.18 -34.23
C TYR A 12 25.65 10.18 -34.95
N GLY A 13 26.80 9.72 -35.46
CA GLY A 13 27.70 10.51 -36.31
C GLY A 13 28.66 11.43 -35.54
N LYS A 14 28.85 11.23 -34.23
CA LYS A 14 29.87 11.95 -33.46
C LYS A 14 31.26 11.37 -33.71
N THR A 15 32.29 12.21 -33.69
CA THR A 15 33.67 11.74 -33.73
C THR A 15 34.02 10.99 -32.44
N LEU A 16 35.08 10.18 -32.45
CA LEU A 16 35.52 9.45 -31.27
C LEU A 16 35.85 10.39 -30.10
N GLU A 17 36.51 11.51 -30.41
CA GLU A 17 36.88 12.53 -29.43
C GLU A 17 35.64 13.21 -28.83
N GLU A 18 34.65 13.54 -29.66
CA GLU A 18 33.35 14.03 -29.20
C GLU A 18 32.61 12.98 -28.35
N ALA A 19 32.62 11.72 -28.77
CA ALA A 19 31.89 10.66 -28.10
C ALA A 19 32.41 10.38 -26.68
N VAL A 20 33.72 10.52 -26.48
CA VAL A 20 34.43 10.30 -25.21
C VAL A 20 34.41 11.53 -24.31
N TYR A 21 34.67 12.72 -24.87
CA TYR A 21 34.95 13.92 -24.09
C TYR A 21 33.80 14.93 -24.02
N LEU A 22 32.81 14.90 -24.93
CA LEU A 22 31.65 15.78 -24.76
C LEU A 22 30.83 15.34 -23.55
N PRO A 23 30.57 16.23 -22.58
CA PRO A 23 29.64 15.97 -21.50
C PRO A 23 28.30 15.49 -22.07
N ILE A 24 27.65 14.53 -21.41
CA ILE A 24 26.27 14.17 -21.74
C ILE A 24 25.39 15.38 -21.39
N ARG A 25 25.25 16.31 -22.32
CA ARG A 25 24.22 17.33 -22.28
C ARG A 25 22.90 16.59 -22.51
N ASN A 26 21.94 16.75 -21.61
CA ASN A 26 20.55 16.41 -21.92
C ASN A 26 20.22 17.09 -23.24
N ASN A 27 19.84 16.32 -24.27
CA ASN A 27 19.70 16.77 -25.67
C ASN A 27 18.57 17.80 -25.91
N GLY A 28 18.18 18.62 -24.93
CA GLY A 28 17.20 19.69 -25.12
C GLY A 28 15.81 19.22 -25.55
N LYS A 29 15.54 17.90 -25.66
CA LYS A 29 14.20 17.37 -25.91
C LYS A 29 13.34 17.67 -24.69
N ARG A 30 12.67 18.82 -24.74
CA ARG A 30 11.59 19.20 -23.82
C ARG A 30 10.41 18.31 -24.18
N TYR A 31 10.20 17.27 -23.38
CA TYR A 31 8.95 16.52 -23.39
C TYR A 31 7.97 17.31 -22.53
N GLU A 32 7.49 18.41 -23.10
CA GLU A 32 6.57 19.29 -22.39
C GLU A 32 5.29 18.51 -22.07
N ILE A 33 4.77 18.75 -20.86
CA ILE A 33 3.56 18.10 -20.39
C ILE A 33 2.61 19.21 -19.97
N GLU A 34 1.39 19.17 -20.49
CA GLU A 34 0.33 20.03 -20.03
C GLU A 34 -0.50 19.32 -18.95
N TYR A 35 -0.72 20.00 -17.83
CA TYR A 35 -1.59 19.51 -16.77
C TYR A 35 -2.26 20.67 -16.04
N GLY A 36 -3.60 20.65 -15.98
CA GLY A 36 -4.38 21.67 -15.28
C GLY A 36 -4.20 23.08 -15.86
N GLY A 37 -4.05 23.20 -17.19
CA GLY A 37 -3.85 24.48 -17.87
C GLY A 37 -2.43 25.08 -17.74
N LYS A 38 -1.49 24.36 -17.10
CA LYS A 38 -0.09 24.74 -16.99
C LYS A 38 0.80 23.81 -17.81
N VAL A 39 1.76 24.38 -18.53
CA VAL A 39 2.77 23.62 -19.28
C VAL A 39 4.03 23.47 -18.43
N TYR A 40 4.49 22.23 -18.29
CA TYR A 40 5.67 21.86 -17.53
C TYR A 40 6.79 21.44 -18.48
N GLN A 41 8.03 21.82 -18.18
CA GLN A 41 9.20 21.51 -19.02
C GLN A 41 9.39 20.00 -19.26
N ASN A 42 9.05 19.18 -18.26
CA ASN A 42 9.01 17.73 -18.33
C ASN A 42 8.28 17.13 -17.12
N ALA A 43 8.07 15.80 -17.17
CA ALA A 43 7.51 14.99 -16.09
C ALA A 43 8.12 15.23 -14.70
N ALA A 44 9.42 15.54 -14.60
CA ALA A 44 10.05 15.75 -13.30
C ALA A 44 9.59 17.06 -12.65
N PHE A 45 9.38 18.13 -13.43
CA PHE A 45 8.88 19.39 -12.90
C PHE A 45 7.43 19.24 -12.43
N LEU A 46 6.58 18.58 -13.21
CA LEU A 46 5.21 18.26 -12.80
C LEU A 46 5.21 17.45 -11.49
N CYS A 47 5.96 16.36 -11.43
CA CYS A 47 6.05 15.52 -10.23
C CYS A 47 6.53 16.29 -8.98
N ARG A 48 7.51 17.18 -9.11
CA ARG A 48 8.03 17.98 -8.00
C ARG A 48 6.99 18.95 -7.45
N GLU A 49 6.23 19.62 -8.31
CA GLU A 49 5.22 20.60 -7.89
C GLU A 49 4.13 19.96 -7.02
N TYR A 50 3.77 18.70 -7.29
CA TYR A 50 2.76 17.98 -6.52
C TYR A 50 3.34 17.04 -5.45
N ASN A 51 4.65 17.10 -5.20
CA ASN A 51 5.36 16.22 -4.27
C ASN A 51 5.11 14.71 -4.54
N ILE A 52 5.10 14.33 -5.81
CA ILE A 52 4.89 12.95 -6.27
C ILE A 52 6.19 12.42 -6.85
N SER A 53 6.58 11.19 -6.51
CA SER A 53 7.76 10.58 -7.11
C SER A 53 7.56 10.31 -8.60
N LYS A 54 8.46 10.84 -9.44
CA LYS A 54 8.53 10.49 -10.86
C LYS A 54 8.67 8.96 -11.04
N LEU A 55 9.49 8.32 -10.19
CA LEU A 55 9.68 6.87 -10.23
C LEU A 55 8.40 6.10 -9.93
N LEU A 56 7.56 6.62 -9.02
CA LEU A 56 6.27 6.00 -8.71
C LEU A 56 5.35 6.00 -9.93
N VAL A 57 5.24 7.15 -10.62
CA VAL A 57 4.37 7.30 -11.79
C VAL A 57 4.82 6.38 -12.94
N TYR A 58 6.12 6.37 -13.25
CA TYR A 58 6.64 5.42 -14.25
C TYR A 58 6.53 3.97 -13.80
N GLY A 59 6.61 3.71 -12.49
CA GLY A 59 6.34 2.39 -11.92
C GLY A 59 4.92 1.93 -12.23
N GLN A 60 3.93 2.82 -12.10
CA GLN A 60 2.55 2.51 -12.48
C GLN A 60 2.42 2.29 -13.98
N GLN A 61 3.08 3.11 -14.81
CA GLN A 61 3.07 2.93 -16.26
C GLN A 61 3.70 1.60 -16.71
N ARG A 62 4.71 1.09 -16.00
CA ARG A 62 5.26 -0.25 -16.27
C ARG A 62 4.27 -1.37 -15.94
N TYR A 63 3.48 -1.18 -14.89
CA TYR A 63 2.43 -2.13 -14.50
C TYR A 63 1.18 -2.02 -15.40
N LYS A 64 0.94 -0.83 -15.95
CA LYS A 64 -0.17 -0.47 -16.84
C LYS A 64 0.36 0.21 -18.11
N PRO A 65 0.97 -0.55 -19.04
CA PRO A 65 1.54 0.01 -20.26
C PRO A 65 0.49 0.69 -21.15
N GLU A 66 -0.79 0.33 -20.98
CA GLU A 66 -1.91 0.96 -21.66
C GLU A 66 -2.17 2.41 -21.21
N TYR A 67 -1.63 2.83 -20.05
CA TYR A 67 -1.79 4.19 -19.54
C TYR A 67 -0.61 5.07 -19.96
N SER A 68 -0.94 6.29 -20.35
CA SER A 68 0.02 7.35 -20.51
C SER A 68 0.56 7.80 -19.14
N PHE A 69 1.71 8.49 -19.17
CA PHE A 69 2.29 9.08 -17.97
C PHE A 69 1.28 9.99 -17.23
N ILE A 70 0.48 10.76 -17.96
CA ILE A 70 -0.45 11.72 -17.35
C ILE A 70 -1.64 11.03 -16.69
N GLU A 71 -2.12 9.91 -17.24
CA GLU A 71 -3.16 9.09 -16.61
C GLU A 71 -2.66 8.46 -15.32
N CYS A 72 -1.46 7.86 -15.34
CA CYS A 72 -0.81 7.36 -14.12
C CYS A 72 -0.58 8.49 -13.10
N PHE A 73 -0.17 9.68 -13.55
CA PHE A 73 0.03 10.83 -12.67
C PHE A 73 -1.28 11.27 -12.01
N ARG A 74 -2.37 11.41 -12.78
CA ARG A 74 -3.70 11.76 -12.27
C ARG A 74 -4.17 10.76 -11.22
N LEU A 75 -3.98 9.47 -11.49
CA LEU A 75 -4.35 8.40 -10.58
C LEU A 75 -3.56 8.48 -9.27
N VAL A 76 -2.23 8.61 -9.35
CA VAL A 76 -1.36 8.73 -8.17
C VAL A 76 -1.70 10.00 -7.38
N LYS A 77 -1.95 11.12 -8.06
CA LYS A 77 -2.37 12.37 -7.42
C LYS A 77 -3.70 12.20 -6.69
N GLN A 78 -4.71 11.61 -7.34
CA GLN A 78 -6.00 11.35 -6.71
C GLN A 78 -5.84 10.47 -5.47
N LEU A 79 -5.10 9.37 -5.59
CA LEU A 79 -4.85 8.46 -4.47
C LEU A 79 -4.14 9.18 -3.31
N ARG A 80 -3.11 9.97 -3.62
CA ARG A 80 -2.38 10.79 -2.65
C ARG A 80 -3.31 11.73 -1.88
N ASP A 81 -4.15 12.45 -2.61
CA ASP A 81 -5.06 13.44 -2.04
C ASP A 81 -6.13 12.77 -1.17
N GLU A 82 -6.70 11.65 -1.62
CA GLU A 82 -7.67 10.87 -0.84
C GLU A 82 -7.04 10.21 0.40
N CYS A 83 -5.79 9.76 0.29
CA CYS A 83 -5.07 9.14 1.40
C CYS A 83 -4.50 10.16 2.40
N GLY A 84 -4.52 11.46 2.09
CA GLY A 84 -3.91 12.50 2.92
C GLY A 84 -2.40 12.29 3.10
N TRP A 85 -1.67 12.00 2.03
CA TRP A 85 -0.21 11.86 2.12
C TRP A 85 0.44 13.16 2.64
N PRO A 86 1.45 13.07 3.52
CA PRO A 86 2.14 14.24 4.00
C PRO A 86 2.86 14.98 2.87
N ASN A 87 2.80 16.32 2.89
CA ASN A 87 3.52 17.17 1.94
C ASN A 87 5.05 17.15 2.17
N THR A 88 5.52 16.57 3.27
CA THR A 88 6.93 16.48 3.64
C THR A 88 7.60 15.20 3.12
N GLU A 89 6.84 14.18 2.72
CA GLU A 89 7.38 12.90 2.29
C GLU A 89 6.97 12.58 0.85
N VAL A 90 7.92 12.04 0.09
CA VAL A 90 7.69 11.59 -1.28
C VAL A 90 7.77 10.07 -1.32
N PHE A 91 6.62 9.40 -1.43
CA PHE A 91 6.62 7.95 -1.59
C PHE A 91 7.04 7.54 -3.00
N ALA A 92 8.01 6.62 -3.08
CA ALA A 92 8.41 5.97 -4.33
C ALA A 92 7.59 4.71 -4.64
N PHE A 93 6.58 4.39 -3.82
CA PHE A 93 5.71 3.21 -3.92
C PHE A 93 4.29 3.57 -3.45
N ILE A 94 3.30 2.75 -3.78
CA ILE A 94 1.95 2.84 -3.20
C ILE A 94 1.95 2.04 -1.89
N PRO A 95 1.68 2.65 -0.71
CA PRO A 95 1.59 1.91 0.53
C PRO A 95 0.42 0.92 0.51
N ARG A 96 0.50 -0.18 1.27
CA ARG A 96 -0.58 -1.18 1.34
C ARG A 96 -1.79 -0.64 2.09
N CYS A 97 -1.56 0.05 3.21
CA CYS A 97 -2.61 0.63 4.04
C CYS A 97 -2.08 1.83 4.83
N LYS A 98 -3.02 2.63 5.34
CA LYS A 98 -2.83 3.64 6.38
C LYS A 98 -3.64 3.22 7.59
N ILE A 99 -3.08 3.33 8.78
CA ILE A 99 -3.76 3.06 10.04
C ILE A 99 -3.44 4.21 10.99
N GLN A 100 -4.47 4.97 11.38
CA GLN A 100 -4.36 6.17 12.23
C GLN A 100 -3.23 7.11 11.78
N GLY A 101 -3.24 7.49 10.50
CA GLY A 101 -2.24 8.41 9.92
C GLY A 101 -0.89 7.77 9.58
N LYS A 102 -0.58 6.59 10.09
CA LYS A 102 0.68 5.88 9.79
C LYS A 102 0.55 5.03 8.54
N PHE A 103 1.44 5.26 7.58
CA PHE A 103 1.52 4.50 6.33
C PHE A 103 2.36 3.25 6.48
N TYR A 104 1.85 2.12 5.97
CA TYR A 104 2.53 0.84 5.96
C TYR A 104 2.73 0.36 4.53
N LYS A 105 3.99 0.11 4.15
CA LYS A 105 4.33 -0.39 2.81
C LYS A 105 3.75 -1.78 2.59
N ARG A 106 3.81 -2.64 3.59
CA ARG A 106 3.29 -4.01 3.57
C ARG A 106 2.42 -4.26 4.79
N ILE A 107 1.48 -5.20 4.67
CA ILE A 107 0.69 -5.65 5.82
C ILE A 107 1.57 -6.32 6.90
N SER A 108 2.69 -6.93 6.50
CA SER A 108 3.68 -7.47 7.43
C SER A 108 4.27 -6.41 8.36
N ASP A 109 4.46 -5.19 7.85
CA ASP A 109 5.06 -4.10 8.62
C ASP A 109 4.09 -3.65 9.73
N PHE A 110 2.80 -3.60 9.42
CA PHE A 110 1.75 -3.37 10.41
C PHE A 110 1.66 -4.53 11.41
N ALA A 111 1.58 -5.77 10.92
CA ALA A 111 1.46 -6.95 11.76
C ALA A 111 2.59 -7.01 12.80
N SER A 112 3.84 -6.84 12.37
CA SER A 112 4.99 -6.79 13.27
C SER A 112 4.90 -5.64 14.28
N ALA A 113 4.44 -4.46 13.86
CA ALA A 113 4.29 -3.30 14.75
C ALA A 113 3.26 -3.53 15.88
N VAL A 114 2.28 -4.40 15.67
CA VAL A 114 1.25 -4.74 16.67
C VAL A 114 1.48 -6.09 17.35
N GLY A 115 2.62 -6.74 17.12
CA GLY A 115 2.92 -8.04 17.72
C GLY A 115 2.08 -9.20 17.16
N MET A 116 1.65 -9.11 15.91
CA MET A 116 0.92 -10.16 15.18
C MET A 116 1.72 -10.67 13.99
N THR A 117 1.34 -11.85 13.53
CA THR A 117 1.83 -12.37 12.25
C THR A 117 0.95 -11.88 11.11
N ARG A 118 1.55 -11.66 9.94
CA ARG A 118 0.80 -11.44 8.69
C ARG A 118 -0.21 -12.57 8.43
N GLY A 119 0.18 -13.81 8.72
CA GLY A 119 -0.65 -14.99 8.50
C GLY A 119 -1.98 -14.95 9.25
N GLN A 120 -2.00 -14.44 10.49
CA GLN A 120 -3.23 -14.25 11.26
C GLN A 120 -4.21 -13.32 10.54
N ILE A 121 -3.70 -12.19 10.02
CA ILE A 121 -4.50 -11.19 9.31
C ILE A 121 -5.01 -11.74 7.98
N ASP A 122 -4.12 -12.30 7.15
CA ASP A 122 -4.47 -12.82 5.82
C ASP A 122 -5.46 -13.99 5.92
N THR A 123 -5.27 -14.89 6.91
CA THR A 123 -6.16 -16.02 7.17
C THR A 123 -7.55 -15.55 7.60
N TYR A 124 -7.62 -14.60 8.53
CA TYR A 124 -8.90 -14.03 8.96
C TYR A 124 -9.63 -13.38 7.80
N LYS A 125 -8.95 -12.48 7.08
CA LYS A 125 -9.50 -11.79 5.91
C LYS A 125 -10.06 -12.77 4.87
N SER A 126 -9.37 -13.88 4.62
CA SER A 126 -9.77 -14.89 3.63
C SER A 126 -10.97 -15.71 4.11
N ARG A 127 -10.95 -16.21 5.35
CA ARG A 127 -12.05 -17.00 5.95
C ARG A 127 -13.36 -16.22 6.04
N HIS A 128 -13.27 -14.92 6.30
CA HIS A 128 -14.45 -14.05 6.45
C HIS A 128 -14.76 -13.25 5.16
N HIS A 129 -14.11 -13.58 4.03
CA HIS A 129 -14.33 -12.97 2.72
C HIS A 129 -14.26 -11.43 2.72
N HIS A 130 -13.40 -10.85 3.54
CA HIS A 130 -13.21 -9.42 3.59
C HIS A 130 -12.32 -8.96 2.44
N LYS A 131 -12.84 -8.12 1.53
CA LYS A 131 -12.03 -7.50 0.48
C LYS A 131 -11.09 -6.44 1.07
N ASN A 132 -11.64 -5.57 1.92
CA ASN A 132 -10.96 -4.45 2.57
C ASN A 132 -10.28 -4.86 3.87
N ILE A 133 -8.99 -4.54 4.01
CA ILE A 133 -8.19 -4.91 5.20
C ILE A 133 -8.62 -4.15 6.47
N ILE A 134 -9.01 -2.88 6.36
CA ILE A 134 -9.46 -2.09 7.51
C ILE A 134 -10.76 -2.67 8.06
N LYS A 135 -11.67 -3.12 7.19
CA LYS A 135 -12.88 -3.85 7.61
C LYS A 135 -12.51 -5.14 8.34
N ALA A 136 -11.56 -5.91 7.81
CA ALA A 136 -11.10 -7.14 8.47
C ALA A 136 -10.54 -6.86 9.87
N LEU A 137 -9.68 -5.84 10.02
CA LEU A 137 -9.10 -5.47 11.32
C LEU A 137 -10.17 -5.01 12.32
N ARG A 138 -11.21 -4.29 11.87
CA ARG A 138 -12.35 -3.91 12.72
C ARG A 138 -13.15 -5.10 13.21
N GLU A 139 -13.39 -6.09 12.36
CA GLU A 139 -14.08 -7.31 12.78
C GLU A 139 -13.19 -8.16 13.71
N MET A 140 -11.90 -8.29 13.42
CA MET A 140 -10.95 -8.91 14.34
C MET A 140 -10.95 -8.22 15.72
N GLN A 141 -11.07 -6.89 15.78
CA GLN A 141 -11.15 -6.18 17.06
C GLN A 141 -12.39 -6.56 17.89
N LYS A 142 -13.49 -6.94 17.24
CA LYS A 142 -14.74 -7.36 17.89
C LYS A 142 -14.73 -8.82 18.34
N ASP A 143 -13.93 -9.66 17.70
CA ASP A 143 -13.85 -11.08 18.05
C ASP A 143 -13.52 -11.29 19.53
N ARG A 144 -14.34 -12.13 20.16
CA ARG A 144 -14.16 -12.57 21.54
C ARG A 144 -13.83 -14.06 21.59
N ILE A 145 -13.19 -14.47 22.67
CA ILE A 145 -12.95 -15.86 23.02
C ILE A 145 -13.55 -16.14 24.40
N PRO A 146 -13.96 -17.40 24.62
CA PRO A 146 -14.46 -17.81 25.92
C PRO A 146 -13.37 -17.81 26.98
N ALA A 147 -13.78 -17.56 28.21
CA ALA A 147 -12.92 -17.64 29.39
C ALA A 147 -13.67 -18.23 30.58
N TYR A 148 -12.91 -18.76 31.52
CA TYR A 148 -13.38 -19.24 32.81
C TYR A 148 -13.04 -18.19 33.86
N LYS A 149 -13.96 -17.95 34.79
CA LYS A 149 -13.70 -17.13 35.97
C LYS A 149 -12.90 -17.95 36.98
N THR A 150 -11.64 -17.56 37.18
CA THR A 150 -10.69 -18.22 38.08
C THR A 150 -10.25 -17.26 39.18
N ASP A 151 -9.50 -17.77 40.16
CA ASP A 151 -8.91 -16.95 41.22
C ASP A 151 -7.88 -15.93 40.69
N TYR A 152 -7.36 -16.17 39.48
CA TYR A 152 -6.43 -15.28 38.77
C TYR A 152 -7.14 -14.33 37.79
N GLY A 153 -8.48 -14.26 37.85
CA GLY A 153 -9.31 -13.51 36.90
C GLY A 153 -9.83 -14.38 35.75
N LEU A 154 -10.18 -13.75 34.63
CA LEU A 154 -10.69 -14.43 33.44
C LEU A 154 -9.53 -15.06 32.68
N LEU A 155 -9.55 -16.39 32.55
CA LEU A 155 -8.53 -17.13 31.79
C LEU A 155 -9.16 -17.94 30.66
N PRO A 156 -8.65 -17.85 29.42
CA PRO A 156 -9.00 -18.80 28.37
C PRO A 156 -8.45 -20.18 28.74
N TYR A 157 -9.01 -21.23 28.12
CA TYR A 157 -8.64 -22.62 28.41
C TYR A 157 -7.12 -22.87 28.39
N SER A 158 -6.42 -22.36 27.37
CA SER A 158 -4.97 -22.52 27.22
C SER A 158 -4.17 -21.94 28.38
N GLU A 159 -4.56 -20.77 28.89
CA GLU A 159 -3.88 -20.12 30.01
C GLU A 159 -4.26 -20.77 31.35
N ALA A 160 -5.51 -21.18 31.52
CA ALA A 160 -5.93 -21.94 32.69
C ALA A 160 -5.15 -23.27 32.82
N ARG A 161 -4.90 -23.95 31.70
CA ARG A 161 -4.03 -25.13 31.65
C ARG A 161 -2.59 -24.83 32.05
N GLN A 162 -2.03 -23.69 31.64
CA GLN A 162 -0.69 -23.25 32.08
C GLN A 162 -0.65 -22.96 33.59
N LYS A 163 -1.77 -22.49 34.16
CA LYS A 163 -1.96 -22.32 35.62
C LYS A 163 -2.31 -23.61 36.36
N LYS A 164 -2.19 -24.77 35.71
CA LYS A 164 -2.41 -26.12 36.25
C LYS A 164 -3.85 -26.45 36.65
N TYR A 165 -4.85 -25.71 36.13
CA TYR A 165 -6.24 -26.13 36.27
C TYR A 165 -6.49 -27.43 35.48
N THR A 166 -7.14 -28.39 36.13
CA THR A 166 -7.61 -29.63 35.47
C THR A 166 -8.94 -29.39 34.76
N SER A 167 -9.27 -30.22 33.76
CA SER A 167 -10.55 -30.09 33.03
C SER A 167 -11.75 -30.21 33.96
N LYS A 168 -11.70 -31.14 34.92
CA LYS A 168 -12.74 -31.33 35.95
C LYS A 168 -12.90 -30.10 36.87
N GLN A 169 -11.82 -29.37 37.13
CA GLN A 169 -11.91 -28.11 37.88
C GLN A 169 -12.57 -27.03 37.03
N LEU A 170 -12.22 -26.92 35.74
CA LEU A 170 -12.79 -25.91 34.83
C LEU A 170 -14.29 -26.11 34.59
N GLU A 171 -14.77 -27.35 34.56
CA GLU A 171 -16.20 -27.67 34.46
C GLU A 171 -17.04 -27.08 35.60
N ASN A 172 -16.43 -26.91 36.79
CA ASN A 172 -17.10 -26.33 37.95
C ASN A 172 -16.95 -24.81 38.03
N LEU A 173 -16.22 -24.17 37.11
CA LEU A 173 -16.05 -22.71 37.08
C LEU A 173 -17.09 -22.05 36.18
N GLU A 174 -17.37 -20.79 36.46
CA GLU A 174 -18.25 -19.95 35.62
C GLU A 174 -17.60 -19.75 34.24
N TYR A 175 -18.25 -20.28 33.20
CA TYR A 175 -17.84 -20.16 31.80
C TYR A 175 -18.53 -18.97 31.13
N ILE A 176 -17.75 -18.08 30.54
CA ILE A 176 -18.25 -16.89 29.85
C ILE A 176 -17.85 -16.98 28.37
N PRO A 177 -18.80 -17.13 27.43
CA PRO A 177 -18.52 -17.43 26.03
C PRO A 177 -17.81 -16.29 25.26
N ASP A 178 -18.09 -15.03 25.59
CA ASP A 178 -17.57 -13.85 24.88
C ASP A 178 -16.76 -12.92 25.80
N ALA A 179 -15.91 -13.53 26.63
CA ALA A 179 -15.25 -12.83 27.74
C ALA A 179 -14.10 -11.91 27.29
N LEU A 180 -13.16 -12.46 26.51
CA LEU A 180 -11.87 -11.80 26.26
C LEU A 180 -11.69 -11.46 24.78
N PRO A 181 -11.06 -10.34 24.41
CA PRO A 181 -10.71 -10.06 23.03
C PRO A 181 -9.75 -11.13 22.49
N ARG A 182 -10.11 -11.75 21.36
CA ARG A 182 -9.24 -12.72 20.66
C ARG A 182 -7.92 -12.07 20.25
N TYR A 183 -8.00 -10.80 19.88
CA TYR A 183 -6.89 -9.99 19.41
C TYR A 183 -6.71 -8.77 20.33
N PRO A 184 -6.11 -8.95 21.52
CA PRO A 184 -5.96 -7.89 22.51
C PRO A 184 -5.08 -6.73 22.00
N MET A 185 -4.09 -7.04 21.17
CA MET A 185 -3.19 -6.06 20.57
C MET A 185 -3.85 -5.11 19.56
N LEU A 186 -5.04 -5.44 19.05
CA LEU A 186 -5.81 -4.58 18.16
C LEU A 186 -6.72 -3.62 18.92
N GLN A 187 -6.95 -3.83 20.22
CA GLN A 187 -7.88 -3.01 21.02
C GLN A 187 -7.47 -1.52 21.13
N PRO A 188 -6.18 -1.16 21.21
CA PRO A 188 -5.78 0.26 21.29
C PRO A 188 -6.04 1.08 20.02
N PHE A 189 -6.35 0.44 18.89
CA PHE A 189 -6.47 1.12 17.60
C PHE A 189 -7.91 1.55 17.32
N ASP A 190 -8.07 2.75 16.78
CA ASP A 190 -9.31 3.17 16.10
C ASP A 190 -9.12 3.07 14.59
N PHE A 191 -9.59 1.96 14.02
CA PHE A 191 -9.57 1.71 12.58
C PHE A 191 -10.64 2.51 11.80
N GLY A 192 -11.54 3.22 12.48
CA GLY A 192 -12.47 4.16 11.86
C GLY A 192 -11.82 5.53 11.61
N GLN A 193 -10.85 5.91 12.45
CA GLN A 193 -10.14 7.17 12.35
C GLN A 193 -8.90 7.05 11.45
N ASP A 194 -8.84 7.92 10.44
CA ASP A 194 -7.68 8.13 9.57
C ASP A 194 -7.00 6.84 9.07
N SER A 195 -7.81 5.86 8.68
CA SER A 195 -7.38 4.51 8.29
C SER A 195 -7.95 4.16 6.91
N MET A 196 -7.14 3.57 6.04
CA MET A 196 -7.53 3.27 4.66
C MET A 196 -6.82 2.03 4.10
N ASP A 197 -7.57 1.20 3.37
CA ASP A 197 -7.01 0.20 2.47
C ASP A 197 -6.58 0.87 1.16
N ILE A 198 -5.35 1.37 1.13
CA ILE A 198 -4.83 2.16 0.00
C ILE A 198 -4.71 1.31 -1.26
N LEU A 199 -4.29 0.04 -1.14
CA LEU A 199 -4.14 -0.82 -2.31
C LEU A 199 -5.50 -1.16 -2.94
N LEU A 200 -6.51 -1.47 -2.12
CA LEU A 200 -7.86 -1.67 -2.62
C LEU A 200 -8.39 -0.40 -3.27
N ARG A 201 -8.15 0.76 -2.66
CA ARG A 201 -8.58 2.04 -3.22
C ARG A 201 -7.92 2.33 -4.57
N TYR A 202 -6.63 2.04 -4.69
CA TYR A 202 -5.87 2.11 -5.93
C TYR A 202 -6.49 1.21 -7.03
N GLU A 203 -6.82 -0.03 -6.70
CA GLU A 203 -7.48 -0.96 -7.62
C GLU A 203 -8.86 -0.46 -8.08
N GLU A 204 -9.64 0.14 -7.18
CA GLU A 204 -10.93 0.76 -7.53
C GLU A 204 -10.76 1.95 -8.48
N LEU A 205 -9.73 2.77 -8.28
CA LEU A 205 -9.43 3.90 -9.18
C LEU A 205 -9.03 3.42 -10.58
N LEU A 206 -8.29 2.32 -10.67
CA LEU A 206 -7.96 1.69 -11.96
C LEU A 206 -9.22 1.19 -12.69
N GLN A 207 -10.16 0.59 -11.97
CA GLN A 207 -11.39 0.05 -12.57
C GLN A 207 -12.39 1.14 -12.99
N LYS A 208 -12.39 2.30 -12.32
CA LYS A 208 -13.26 3.43 -12.64
C LYS A 208 -12.82 4.22 -13.87
N GLN A 209 -11.56 4.14 -14.28
CA GLN A 209 -11.13 4.77 -15.52
C GLN A 209 -11.64 3.92 -16.69
N PRO A 210 -12.43 4.49 -17.63
CA PRO A 210 -12.99 3.73 -18.72
C PRO A 210 -11.84 3.07 -19.49
N GLN A 211 -11.86 1.74 -19.55
CA GLN A 211 -11.10 1.01 -20.56
C GLN A 211 -11.52 1.63 -21.89
N CYS A 212 -10.60 2.31 -22.56
CA CYS A 212 -10.79 2.78 -23.93
C CYS A 212 -11.29 1.56 -24.72
N LYS A 213 -12.59 1.53 -25.02
CA LYS A 213 -13.21 0.44 -25.77
C LYS A 213 -12.48 0.43 -27.10
N ARG A 214 -11.62 -0.57 -27.32
CA ARG A 214 -11.24 -0.96 -28.66
C ARG A 214 -12.52 -1.42 -29.32
N GLU A 215 -13.14 -0.52 -30.08
CA GLU A 215 -14.12 -0.89 -31.10
C GLU A 215 -13.42 -1.90 -32.01
N TRP A 216 -13.85 -3.15 -31.93
CA TRP A 216 -13.53 -4.13 -32.94
C TRP A 216 -14.19 -3.64 -34.23
N ARG A 217 -13.40 -3.08 -35.15
CA ARG A 217 -13.82 -2.98 -36.54
C ARG A 217 -13.79 -4.40 -37.07
N GLU A 218 -14.97 -4.97 -37.25
CA GLU A 218 -15.17 -6.15 -38.07
C GLU A 218 -14.63 -5.84 -39.48
N LEU A 219 -13.66 -6.64 -39.93
CA LEU A 219 -13.20 -6.73 -41.31
C LEU A 219 -13.91 -7.91 -41.95
#